data_AF-A0AAU6EQA0-F1
#
_entry.id   AF-A0AAU6EQA0-F1
#
_cell.length_a   1.000
_cell.length_b   1.000
_cell.length_c   1.000
_cell.angle_alpha   90.00
_cell.angle_beta   90.00
_cell.angle_gamma   90.00
#
_symmetry.space_group_name_H-M   'P 1'
#
loop_
_entity.id
_entity.type
_entity.pdbx_description
1 polymer ?
#
loop_
_entity_poly.entity_id
_entity_poly.type
_entity_poly.pdbx_seq_one_letter_code
_entity_poly.pdbx_strand_id
1 'polypeptide(L)' 'MSDFILLLFGVVGASLMIQAVWDLKCCRQTGSAPADEVPAVAMALGGAFLALAGLVVAFLVSPV' A
#
# COMPACT_ATOMS: atom_id res chain seq x y z
N MET A 1 -15.78 -14.67 -9.83
CA MET A 1 -14.34 -14.49 -10.15
C MET A 1 -13.79 -13.16 -9.62
N SER A 2 -14.61 -12.13 -9.41
CA SER A 2 -14.24 -10.81 -8.86
C SER A 2 -13.78 -10.82 -7.40
N ASP A 3 -14.34 -11.67 -6.55
CA ASP A 3 -14.04 -11.69 -5.10
C ASP A 3 -12.60 -12.12 -4.82
N PHE A 4 -12.07 -13.03 -5.63
CA PHE A 4 -10.70 -13.49 -5.52
C PHE A 4 -9.69 -12.37 -5.83
N ILE A 5 -9.98 -11.54 -6.82
CA ILE A 5 -9.12 -10.41 -7.21
C ILE A 5 -9.09 -9.37 -6.08
N LEU A 6 -10.26 -9.06 -5.50
CA LEU A 6 -10.36 -8.18 -4.33
C LEU A 6 -9.57 -8.73 -3.13
N LEU A 7 -9.63 -10.04 -2.90
CA LEU A 7 -8.88 -10.71 -1.85
C LEU A 7 -7.37 -10.58 -2.05
N LEU A 8 -6.89 -10.79 -3.28
CA LEU A 8 -5.47 -10.62 -3.61
C LEU A 8 -5.00 -9.18 -3.41
N PHE A 9 -5.75 -8.19 -3.89
CA PHE A 9 -5.41 -6.78 -3.68
C PHE A 9 -5.43 -6.40 -2.20
N GLY A 10 -6.39 -6.90 -1.42
CA GLY A 10 -6.45 -6.70 0.03
C GLY A 10 -5.24 -7.29 0.75
N VAL A 11 -4.84 -8.52 0.39
CA VAL A 11 -3.66 -9.18 0.98
C VAL A 11 -2.37 -8.44 0.64
N VAL A 12 -2.17 -8.07 -0.64
CA VAL A 12 -0.99 -7.32 -1.09
C VAL A 12 -0.91 -5.95 -0.39
N GLY A 13 -2.03 -5.23 -0.28
CA GLY A 13 -2.11 -3.96 0.43
C GLY A 13 -1.77 -4.09 1.91
N ALA A 14 -2.30 -5.12 2.58
CA ALA A 14 -1.97 -5.40 3.98
C ALA A 14 -0.48 -5.74 4.18
N SER A 15 0.12 -6.53 3.28
CA SER A 15 1.56 -6.85 3.33
C SER A 15 2.44 -5.60 3.20
N LEU A 16 2.10 -4.67 2.29
CA LEU A 16 2.84 -3.41 2.14
C LEU A 16 2.72 -2.52 3.39
N MET A 17 1.53 -2.47 4.00
CA MET A 17 1.30 -1.74 5.24
C MET A 17 2.11 -2.32 6.41
N ILE A 18 2.22 -3.65 6.49
CA ILE A 18 3.06 -4.32 7.51
C ILE A 18 4.53 -4.00 7.29
N GLN A 19 5.01 -4.02 6.05
CA GLN A 19 6.40 -3.65 5.75
C GLN A 19 6.68 -2.19 6.11
N ALA A 20 5.77 -1.25 5.82
CA ALA A 20 5.92 0.15 6.23
C ALA A 20 5.97 0.32 7.76
N VAL A 21 5.13 -0.41 8.51
CA VAL A 21 5.15 -0.39 9.99
C VAL A 21 6.45 -1.00 10.53
N TRP A 22 6.94 -2.06 9.90
CA TRP A 22 8.20 -2.69 10.28
C TRP A 22 9.39 -1.76 10.00
N ASP A 23 9.41 -1.12 8.84
CA ASP A 23 10.46 -0.20 8.44
C ASP A 23 10.50 1.03 9.36
N LEU A 24 9.34 1.59 9.72
CA LEU A 24 9.22 2.65 10.74
C LEU A 24 9.78 2.21 12.11
N LYS A 25 9.53 0.97 12.52
CA LYS A 25 10.08 0.43 13.79
C LYS A 25 11.59 0.24 13.71
N CYS A 26 12.10 -0.29 12.60
CA CYS A 26 13.52 -0.48 12.36
C CYS A 26 14.27 0.86 12.30
N CYS A 27 13.79 1.84 11.52
CA CYS A 27 14.36 3.18 11.45
C CYS A 27 14.39 3.89 12.80
N ARG A 28 13.36 3.69 13.63
CA ARG A 28 13.31 4.25 14.98
C ARG A 28 14.37 3.63 15.92
N GLN A 29 14.79 2.39 15.67
CA GLN A 29 15.78 1.70 16.49
C GLN A 29 17.22 2.00 16.08
N THR A 30 17.47 2.26 14.80
CA THR A 30 18.83 2.50 14.28
C THR A 30 19.33 3.92 14.49
N GLY A 31 18.44 4.89 14.75
CA GLY A 31 18.83 6.27 15.02
C GLY A 31 19.60 6.96 13.89
N SER A 32 19.60 6.37 12.68
CA SER A 32 20.36 6.82 11.53
C SER A 32 19.41 7.15 10.37
N ALA A 33 19.62 8.34 9.82
CA ALA A 33 18.99 8.98 8.67
C ALA A 33 17.70 9.78 8.92
N PRO A 34 17.60 10.99 8.32
CA PRO A 34 16.41 11.82 8.37
C PRO A 34 15.25 11.09 7.69
N ALA A 35 14.18 10.88 8.46
CA ALA A 35 12.96 10.18 8.06
C ALA A 35 12.10 10.97 7.05
N ASP A 36 12.71 11.90 6.31
CA ASP A 36 11.97 12.85 5.48
C ASP A 36 11.70 12.33 4.05
N GLU A 37 12.41 11.30 3.59
CA GLU A 37 12.26 10.79 2.21
C GLU A 37 11.72 9.36 2.11
N VAL A 38 12.14 8.47 3.02
CA VAL A 38 11.78 7.03 2.96
C VAL A 38 10.30 6.74 3.28
N PRO A 39 9.70 7.27 4.36
CA PRO A 39 8.31 6.96 4.69
C PRO A 39 7.32 7.63 3.72
N ALA A 40 7.69 8.77 3.13
CA ALA A 40 6.88 9.46 2.13
C ALA A 40 6.77 8.64 0.84
N VAL A 41 7.88 8.07 0.36
CA VAL A 41 7.88 7.20 -0.84
C VAL A 41 7.09 5.91 -0.59
N ALA A 42 7.24 5.30 0.59
CA ALA A 42 6.49 4.10 0.96
C ALA A 42 4.98 4.34 1.06
N MET A 43 4.55 5.45 1.68
CA MET A 43 3.13 5.83 1.75
C MET A 43 2.57 6.25 0.39
N ALA A 44 3.33 6.99 -0.42
CA ALA A 44 2.89 7.39 -1.76
C ALA A 44 2.67 6.18 -2.67
N LEU A 45 3.58 5.20 -2.63
CA LEU A 45 3.45 3.97 -3.40
C LEU A 45 2.27 3.11 -2.93
N GLY A 46 2.08 2.94 -1.63
CA GLY A 46 0.95 2.18 -1.07
C GLY A 46 -0.41 2.83 -1.36
N GLY A 47 -0.51 4.16 -1.20
CA GLY A 47 -1.71 4.93 -1.51
C GLY A 47 -2.06 4.92 -3.00
N ALA A 48 -1.05 5.04 -3.88
CA ALA A 48 -1.25 4.93 -5.33
C ALA A 48 -1.79 3.55 -5.74
N PHE A 49 -1.29 2.47 -5.12
CA PHE A 49 -1.75 1.10 -5.39
C PHE A 49 -3.21 0.89 -4.96
N LEU A 50 -3.58 1.42 -3.79
CA LEU A 50 -4.95 1.35 -3.28
C LEU A 50 -5.92 2.14 -4.18
N ALA A 51 -5.51 3.32 -4.65
CA ALA A 51 -6.31 4.15 -5.55
C ALA A 51 -6.50 3.50 -6.93
N LEU A 52 -5.45 2.90 -7.48
CA LEU A 52 -5.53 2.15 -8.75
C LEU A 52 -6.42 0.92 -8.62
N ALA A 53 -6.32 0.17 -7.50
CA ALA A 53 -7.20 -0.97 -7.24
C ALA A 53 -8.68 -0.52 -7.14
N GLY A 54 -8.94 0.58 -6.44
CA GLY A 54 -10.29 1.18 -6.36
C GLY A 54 -10.85 1.60 -7.72
N LEU A 55 -10.02 2.20 -8.58
CA LEU A 55 -10.39 2.59 -9.95
C LEU A 55 -10.73 1.38 -10.82
N VAL A 56 -9.93 0.31 -10.75
CA VAL A 56 -10.18 -0.92 -11.50
C VAL A 56 -11.49 -1.57 -11.07
N VAL A 57 -11.77 -1.61 -9.76
CA VAL A 57 -13.03 -2.14 -9.22
C VAL A 57 -14.20 -1.27 -9.66
N ALA A 58 -14.08 0.06 -9.58
CA ALA A 58 -15.13 0.98 -10.02
C ALA A 58 -15.47 0.79 -11.50
N PHE A 59 -14.46 0.63 -12.36
CA PHE A 59 -14.65 0.38 -13.79
C PHE A 59 -15.31 -0.98 -14.08
N LEU A 60 -14.96 -2.03 -13.33
CA LEU A 60 -15.55 -3.36 -13.48
C LEU A 60 -17.00 -3.43 -12.98
N VAL A 61 -17.35 -2.65 -11.95
CA VAL A 61 -18.68 -2.66 -11.31
C VAL A 61 -19.66 -1.71 -12.01
N SER A 62 -19.18 -0.59 -12.55
CA SER A 62 -19.97 0.30 -13.40
C SER A 62 -19.27 0.45 -14.75
N PRO A 63 -19.49 -0.50 -15.69
CA PRO A 63 -19.14 -0.27 -17.07
C PRO A 63 -20.05 0.86 -17.56
N VAL A 64 -19.48 2.05 -17.72
CA VAL A 64 -20.09 3.07 -18.59
C VAL A 64 -20.08 2.54 -20.02
#